data_AF-A0A1E4MA45-F1
#
_entry.id   AF-A0A1E4MA45-F1
#
_cell.length_a   1.000
_cell.length_b   1.000
_cell.length_c   1.000
_cell.angle_alpha   90.00
_cell.angle_beta   90.00
_cell.angle_gamma   90.00
#
_symmetry.space_group_name_H-M   'P 1'
#
loop_
_entity.id
_entity.type
_entity.pdbx_description
1 polymer ?
#
loop_
_entity_poly.entity_id
_entity_poly.type
_entity_poly.pdbx_seq_one_letter_code
_entity_poly.pdbx_strand_id
1 'polypeptide(L)'
;MLVVNRAIEESALVEGHAVGTAEFAFVRHAVTLWRGVEPKEIVGIYRTYWSILDRDDPSRVVAAQHRPLLEADAELTRPIEDLLYLRDVVFTTGLVDGDEDESSPGHYIEASGEADLACRITHIPKDLFA
;
A
#
# COMPACT_ATOMS: atom_id res chain seq x y z
N MET A 1 14.02 9.95 -11.00
CA MET A 1 12.66 10.39 -11.34
C MET A 1 11.82 9.14 -11.41
N LEU A 2 11.12 8.81 -10.31
CA LEU A 2 10.21 7.66 -10.28
C LEU A 2 8.99 8.02 -11.13
N VAL A 3 8.66 7.18 -12.11
CA VAL A 3 7.50 7.37 -12.98
C VAL A 3 6.28 6.80 -12.24
N VAL A 4 5.34 7.66 -11.86
CA VAL A 4 4.01 7.19 -11.45
C VAL A 4 3.33 6.63 -12.69
N ASN A 5 2.86 5.39 -12.61
CA ASN A 5 2.24 4.73 -13.74
C ASN A 5 0.85 5.35 -14.00
N ARG A 6 0.65 5.89 -15.21
CA ARG A 6 -0.62 6.51 -15.62
C ARG A 6 -1.83 5.59 -15.40
N ALA A 7 -1.68 4.27 -15.55
CA ALA A 7 -2.79 3.35 -15.31
C ALA A 7 -3.17 3.23 -13.82
N ILE A 8 -2.22 3.46 -12.90
CA ILE A 8 -2.49 3.55 -11.47
C ILE A 8 -3.19 4.89 -11.16
N GLU A 9 -2.74 5.99 -11.76
CA GLU A 9 -3.41 7.29 -11.63
C GLU A 9 -4.85 7.25 -12.12
N GLU A 10 -5.10 6.66 -13.29
CA GLU A 10 -6.46 6.52 -13.84
C GLU A 10 -7.34 5.67 -12.91
N SER A 11 -6.80 4.57 -12.35
CA SER A 11 -7.53 3.74 -11.39
C SER A 11 -7.92 4.52 -10.12
N ALA A 12 -6.99 5.29 -9.56
CA ALA A 12 -7.25 6.06 -8.34
C ALA A 12 -8.15 7.29 -8.56
N LEU A 13 -8.09 7.92 -9.74
CA LEU A 13 -8.98 9.02 -10.10
C LEU A 13 -10.43 8.56 -10.21
N VAL A 14 -10.68 7.33 -10.67
CA VAL A 14 -12.03 6.73 -10.63
C VAL A 14 -12.53 6.60 -9.20
N GLU A 15 -11.63 6.42 -8.23
CA GLU A 15 -11.95 6.25 -6.80
C GLU A 15 -12.05 7.58 -6.03
N GLY A 16 -11.74 8.71 -6.67
CA GLY A 16 -11.79 10.03 -6.02
C GLY A 16 -10.58 10.33 -5.11
N HIS A 17 -9.49 9.60 -5.27
CA HIS A 17 -8.24 9.79 -4.53
C HIS A 17 -7.17 10.47 -5.37
N ALA A 18 -6.30 11.24 -4.72
CA ALA A 18 -5.02 11.59 -5.33
C ALA A 18 -4.02 10.46 -5.09
N VAL A 19 -3.22 10.10 -6.10
CA VAL A 19 -2.13 9.13 -5.93
C VAL A 19 -0.90 9.84 -5.38
N GLY A 20 -0.53 9.53 -4.15
CA GLY A 20 0.81 9.80 -3.63
C GLY A 20 1.81 8.83 -4.24
N THR A 21 3.09 9.21 -4.31
CA THR A 21 4.20 8.46 -4.94
C THR A 21 4.01 6.93 -4.84
N ALA A 22 3.88 6.22 -5.97
CA ALA A 22 3.84 4.76 -5.97
C ALA A 22 5.23 4.22 -5.60
N GLU A 23 5.32 3.34 -4.61
CA GLU A 23 6.55 2.62 -4.30
C GLU A 23 6.44 1.20 -4.86
N PHE A 24 7.25 0.92 -5.86
CA PHE A 24 7.21 -0.36 -6.57
C PHE A 24 7.95 -1.42 -5.77
N ALA A 25 7.22 -2.40 -5.25
CA ALA A 25 7.80 -3.61 -4.67
C ALA A 25 7.52 -4.80 -5.59
N PHE A 26 8.46 -5.13 -6.47
CA PHE A 26 8.30 -6.25 -7.39
C PHE A 26 8.49 -7.59 -6.67
N VAL A 27 7.40 -8.31 -6.40
CA VAL A 27 7.47 -9.68 -5.86
C VAL A 27 6.83 -10.67 -6.83
N ARG A 28 7.66 -11.42 -7.59
CA ARG A 28 7.36 -12.54 -8.51
C ARG A 28 6.17 -12.42 -9.53
N HIS A 29 5.29 -11.42 -9.42
CA HIS A 29 3.98 -11.30 -10.06
C HIS A 29 3.60 -9.85 -10.41
N ALA A 30 4.56 -8.90 -10.40
CA ALA A 30 4.31 -7.48 -10.68
C ALA A 30 3.23 -6.82 -9.79
N VAL A 31 3.07 -7.29 -8.55
CA VAL A 31 2.27 -6.59 -7.52
C VAL A 31 2.90 -5.23 -7.27
N THR A 32 2.09 -4.18 -7.27
CA THR A 32 2.49 -2.80 -6.99
C THR A 32 1.63 -2.27 -5.86
N LEU A 33 2.27 -1.66 -4.86
CA LEU A 33 1.59 -0.96 -3.78
C LEU A 33 1.62 0.55 -4.05
N TRP A 34 0.52 1.23 -3.78
CA TRP A 34 0.41 2.66 -4.01
C TRP A 34 -0.47 3.31 -2.94
N ARG A 35 -0.39 4.64 -2.86
CA ARG A 35 -1.02 5.42 -1.80
C ARG A 35 -2.16 6.23 -2.37
N GLY A 36 -3.37 5.99 -1.88
CA GLY A 36 -4.52 6.85 -2.15
C GLY A 36 -4.67 7.87 -1.02
N VAL A 37 -4.86 9.13 -1.40
CA VAL A 37 -5.06 10.24 -0.47
C VAL A 37 -6.48 10.78 -0.63
N GLU A 38 -7.27 10.67 0.45
CA GLU A 38 -8.58 11.32 0.55
C GLU A 38 -8.45 12.72 1.17
N PRO A 39 -9.17 13.72 0.63
CA PRO A 39 -9.20 15.05 1.23
C PRO A 39 -9.74 15.02 2.66
N LYS A 40 -8.92 15.43 3.62
CA LYS A 40 -9.29 15.68 5.02
C LYS A 40 -8.35 16.71 5.60
N GLU A 41 -8.89 17.87 5.96
CA GLU A 41 -8.11 18.97 6.55
C GLU A 41 -6.89 19.32 5.68
N ILE A 42 -5.70 19.48 6.27
CA ILE A 42 -4.48 19.90 5.56
C ILE A 42 -3.73 18.70 4.97
N VAL A 43 -3.70 17.57 5.69
CA VAL A 43 -2.85 16.43 5.32
C VAL A 43 -3.60 15.41 4.48
N GLY A 44 -4.85 15.09 4.82
CA GLY A 44 -5.63 14.03 4.17
C GLY A 44 -5.55 12.69 4.90
N ILE A 45 -6.35 11.73 4.44
CA ILE A 45 -6.29 10.33 4.89
C ILE A 45 -5.47 9.55 3.88
N TYR A 46 -4.41 8.89 4.32
CA TYR A 46 -3.55 8.06 3.47
C TYR A 46 -3.86 6.59 3.71
N ARG A 47 -4.09 5.87 2.62
CA ARG A 47 -4.32 4.42 2.63
C ARG A 47 -3.43 3.74 1.60
N THR A 48 -3.05 2.50 1.88
CA THR A 48 -2.35 1.66 0.92
C THR A 48 -3.35 0.87 0.09
N TYR A 49 -3.13 0.85 -1.21
CA TYR A 49 -3.85 0.05 -2.20
C TYR A 49 -2.86 -0.81 -2.98
N TRP A 50 -3.39 -1.71 -3.79
CA TRP A 50 -2.59 -2.58 -4.65
C TRP A 50 -3.17 -2.68 -6.05
N SER A 51 -2.27 -2.91 -7.00
CA SER A 51 -2.60 -3.29 -8.37
C SER A 51 -1.59 -4.34 -8.85
N ILE A 52 -2.03 -5.30 -9.65
CA ILE A 52 -1.16 -6.15 -10.46
C ILE A 52 -1.02 -5.49 -11.82
N LEU A 53 0.22 -5.33 -12.26
CA LEU A 53 0.54 -4.83 -13.59
C LEU A 53 0.78 -6.00 -14.55
N ASP A 54 0.48 -5.79 -15.82
CA ASP A 54 0.84 -6.74 -16.87
C ASP A 54 2.37 -6.91 -16.87
N ARG A 55 2.81 -8.18 -16.95
CA ARG A 55 4.22 -8.55 -16.83
C ARG A 55 5.06 -8.05 -18.01
N ASP A 56 4.47 -8.07 -19.21
CA ASP A 56 5.15 -7.73 -20.45
C ASP A 56 4.93 -6.25 -20.82
N ASP A 57 3.82 -5.67 -20.38
CA ASP A 57 3.52 -4.23 -20.52
C ASP A 57 3.08 -3.61 -19.18
N PRO A 58 4.02 -3.16 -18.33
CA PRO A 58 3.70 -2.66 -17.00
C PRO A 58 2.85 -1.37 -17.03
N SER A 59 2.61 -0.75 -18.18
CA SER A 59 1.67 0.38 -18.31
C SER A 59 0.20 -0.04 -18.18
N ARG A 60 -0.09 -1.34 -18.09
CA ARG A 60 -1.45 -1.88 -18.00
C ARG A 60 -1.69 -2.50 -16.62
N VAL A 61 -2.80 -2.11 -15.99
CA VAL A 61 -3.31 -2.76 -14.77
C VAL A 61 -4.15 -3.97 -15.18
N VAL A 62 -3.85 -5.15 -14.64
CA VAL A 62 -4.59 -6.39 -14.91
C VAL A 62 -5.51 -6.81 -13.78
N ALA A 63 -5.19 -6.40 -12.54
CA ALA A 63 -6.06 -6.57 -11.38
C ALA A 63 -5.80 -5.44 -10.37
N ALA A 64 -6.82 -5.07 -9.61
CA ALA A 64 -6.75 -4.11 -8.52
C ALA A 64 -7.97 -4.27 -7.61
N GLN A 65 -7.95 -3.63 -6.44
CA GLN A 65 -9.07 -3.62 -5.52
C GLN A 65 -9.35 -2.21 -4.99
N HIS A 66 -10.64 -1.85 -4.93
CA HIS A 66 -11.11 -0.56 -4.37
C HIS A 66 -11.04 -0.48 -2.84
N ARG A 67 -11.02 -1.64 -2.17
CA ARG A 67 -10.88 -1.68 -0.72
C ARG A 67 -9.41 -1.44 -0.39
N PRO A 68 -9.09 -0.52 0.54
CA PRO A 68 -7.71 -0.33 0.97
C PRO A 68 -7.15 -1.63 1.52
N LEU A 69 -5.91 -1.92 1.13
CA LEU A 69 -5.11 -3.02 1.67
C LEU A 69 -4.77 -2.72 3.14
N LEU A 70 -4.34 -1.49 3.40
CA LEU A 70 -4.00 -1.01 4.74
C LEU A 70 -4.62 0.36 4.99
N GLU A 71 -5.14 0.51 6.20
CA GLU A 71 -5.54 1.78 6.80
C GLU A 71 -4.69 2.00 8.07
N ALA A 72 -4.61 3.26 8.51
CA ALA A 72 -3.93 3.60 9.75
C ALA A 72 -4.62 2.92 10.95
N ASP A 73 -3.82 2.43 11.90
CA ASP A 73 -4.33 1.76 13.10
C ASP A 73 -4.00 2.58 14.36
N ALA A 74 -5.03 3.21 14.92
CA ALA A 74 -4.90 4.06 16.09
C ALA A 74 -4.39 3.32 17.34
N GLU A 75 -4.62 2.00 17.45
CA GLU A 75 -4.12 1.24 18.61
C GLU A 75 -2.59 1.07 18.56
N LEU A 76 -1.97 1.09 17.37
CA LEU A 76 -0.51 1.01 17.24
C LEU A 76 0.20 2.27 17.74
N THR A 77 -0.45 3.43 17.60
CA THR A 77 0.11 4.72 18.02
C THR A 77 -0.33 5.13 19.43
N ARG A 78 -1.31 4.43 20.01
CA ARG A 78 -1.84 4.75 21.35
C ARG A 78 -0.79 4.90 22.45
N PRO A 79 0.30 4.11 22.51
CA PRO A 79 1.35 4.31 23.52
C PRO A 79 2.18 5.59 23.35
N ILE A 80 2.12 6.21 22.16
CA ILE A 80 2.85 7.43 21.78
C ILE A 80 1.91 8.56 21.38
N GLU A 81 0.66 8.52 21.85
CA GLU A 81 -0.42 9.44 21.51
C GLU A 81 -0.03 10.91 21.69
N ASP A 82 0.71 11.22 22.76
CA ASP A 82 1.16 12.58 23.10
C ASP A 82 2.18 13.15 22.10
N LEU A 83 2.77 12.30 21.24
CA LEU A 83 3.71 12.69 20.19
C LEU A 83 3.03 12.84 18.82
N LEU A 84 1.78 12.40 18.68
CA LEU A 84 1.09 12.38 17.39
C LEU A 84 0.83 13.80 16.87
N TYR A 85 1.30 14.05 15.66
CA TYR A 85 1.00 15.26 14.89
C TYR A 85 0.28 14.95 13.57
N LEU A 86 0.17 13.67 13.21
CA LEU A 86 -0.62 13.13 12.09
C LEU A 86 -1.61 12.09 12.61
N ARG A 87 -2.74 11.97 11.92
CA ARG A 87 -3.72 10.90 12.12
C ARG A 87 -4.23 10.43 10.77
N ASP A 88 -4.70 9.20 10.73
CA ASP A 88 -5.25 8.58 9.53
C ASP A 88 -4.23 8.48 8.37
N VAL A 89 -2.95 8.31 8.71
CA VAL A 89 -1.86 8.24 7.74
C VAL A 89 -1.09 6.93 7.90
N VAL A 90 -1.12 6.11 6.86
CA VAL A 90 -0.20 4.97 6.67
C VAL A 90 0.61 5.14 5.39
N PHE A 91 1.90 4.82 5.46
CA PHE A 91 2.83 4.87 4.34
C PHE A 91 3.51 3.52 4.12
N THR A 92 3.15 2.80 3.06
CA THR A 92 3.91 1.61 2.63
C THR A 92 5.33 1.98 2.24
N THR A 93 6.28 1.15 2.67
CA THR A 93 7.72 1.25 2.41
C THR A 93 8.21 0.12 1.50
N GLY A 94 7.70 -1.11 1.69
CA GLY A 94 8.15 -2.23 0.90
C GLY A 94 7.39 -3.52 1.17
N LEU A 95 7.41 -4.41 0.18
CA LEU A 95 6.80 -5.73 0.21
C LEU A 95 7.85 -6.76 -0.17
N VAL A 96 7.97 -7.83 0.62
CA VAL A 96 8.87 -8.95 0.33
C VAL A 96 8.13 -10.28 0.40
N ASP A 97 8.66 -11.29 -0.28
CA ASP A 97 8.17 -12.66 -0.16
C ASP A 97 8.48 -13.19 1.25
N GLY A 98 7.46 -13.65 1.96
CA GLY A 98 7.55 -14.18 3.32
C GLY A 98 7.51 -15.70 3.39
N ASP A 99 7.43 -16.40 2.26
CA ASP A 99 7.31 -17.85 2.25
C ASP A 99 8.52 -18.50 2.93
N GLU A 100 8.27 -19.29 3.98
CA GLU A 100 9.31 -20.03 4.68
C GLU A 100 9.72 -21.29 3.90
N ASP A 101 8.75 -21.96 3.27
CA ASP A 101 8.93 -23.12 2.40
C ASP A 101 7.80 -23.24 1.35
N GLU A 102 7.96 -24.17 0.40
CA GLU A 102 7.00 -24.41 -0.69
C GLU A 102 5.65 -24.98 -0.23
N SER A 103 5.52 -25.39 1.04
CA SER A 103 4.31 -26.01 1.61
C SER A 103 3.47 -25.06 2.48
N SER A 104 4.02 -23.91 2.87
CA SER A 104 3.31 -22.89 3.64
C SER A 104 2.26 -22.17 2.79
N PRO A 105 1.09 -21.81 3.36
CA PRO A 105 0.19 -20.89 2.70
C PRO A 105 0.93 -19.56 2.50
N GLY A 106 1.23 -19.24 1.25
CA GLY A 106 2.17 -18.18 0.94
C GLY A 106 1.70 -16.81 1.40
N HIS A 107 2.62 -15.99 1.89
CA HIS A 107 2.34 -14.63 2.33
C HIS A 107 3.44 -13.66 1.91
N TYR A 108 3.07 -12.38 1.86
CA TYR A 108 4.02 -11.28 1.78
C TYR A 108 4.21 -10.64 3.14
N ILE A 109 5.39 -10.07 3.35
CA ILE A 109 5.68 -9.22 4.51
C ILE A 109 5.73 -7.78 4.01
N GLU A 110 4.80 -6.96 4.48
CA GLU A 110 4.72 -5.54 4.19
C GLU A 110 5.30 -4.74 5.37
N ALA A 111 6.18 -3.79 5.05
CA ALA A 111 6.64 -2.78 5.99
C ALA A 111 5.97 -1.44 5.67
N SER A 112 5.30 -0.86 6.66
CA SER A 112 4.63 0.44 6.59
C SER A 112 5.04 1.36 7.74
N GLY A 113 4.90 2.66 7.53
CA GLY A 113 4.94 3.69 8.58
C GLY A 113 3.53 4.10 9.01
N GLU A 114 3.33 4.28 10.31
CA GLU A 114 2.09 4.73 10.95
C GLU A 114 2.30 6.13 11.53
N ALA A 115 1.46 7.08 11.09
CA ALA A 115 1.48 8.48 11.53
C ALA A 115 2.86 9.16 11.51
N ASP A 116 3.75 8.69 10.63
CA ASP A 116 5.17 9.10 10.51
C ASP A 116 6.00 8.93 11.82
N LEU A 117 5.54 8.07 12.73
CA LEU A 117 6.13 7.93 14.07
C LEU A 117 6.42 6.48 14.48
N ALA A 118 5.76 5.51 13.86
CA ALA A 118 5.99 4.09 14.11
C ALA A 118 6.12 3.29 12.81
N CYS A 119 6.78 2.14 12.89
CA CYS A 119 6.81 1.17 11.78
C CYS A 119 5.91 -0.02 12.13
N ARG A 120 5.17 -0.52 11.14
CA ARG A 120 4.35 -1.73 11.20
C ARG A 120 4.90 -2.76 10.24
N ILE A 121 4.93 -4.02 10.69
CA ILE A 121 5.13 -5.19 9.84
C ILE A 121 3.80 -5.93 9.75
N THR A 122 3.30 -6.14 8.54
CA THR A 122 2.03 -6.82 8.26
C THR A 122 2.28 -8.04 7.40
N HIS A 123 1.76 -9.20 7.81
CA HIS A 123 1.74 -10.39 6.95
C HIS A 123 0.47 -10.40 6.12
N ILE A 124 0.62 -10.38 4.79
CA ILE A 124 -0.49 -10.29 3.84
C ILE A 124 -0.59 -11.62 3.08
N PRO A 125 -1.68 -12.37 3.21
CA PRO A 125 -1.92 -13.58 2.44
C PRO A 125 -1.80 -13.33 0.92
N LYS A 126 -1.13 -14.22 0.18
CA LYS A 126 -0.96 -14.05 -1.29
C LYS A 126 -2.27 -14.23 -2.06
N ASP A 127 -3.23 -14.96 -1.52
CA ASP A 127 -4.55 -15.18 -2.12
C ASP A 127 -5.40 -13.90 -2.18
N LEU A 128 -5.05 -12.86 -1.42
CA LEU A 128 -5.68 -11.54 -1.53
C LEU A 128 -5.42 -10.88 -2.90
N PHE A 129 -4.37 -11.30 -3.61
CA PHE A 129 -3.97 -10.79 -4.92
C PHE A 129 -4.36 -11.71 -6.08
N ALA A 130 -5.17 -12.75 -5.84
CA ALA A 130 -5.55 -13.76 -6.85
C ALA A 130 -6.77 -13.37 -7.69
#